data_AF-A0A8E2LLR1-F1
#
_entry.id   AF-A0A8E2LLR1-F1
#
_cell.length_a   1.000
_cell.length_b   1.000
_cell.length_c   1.000
_cell.angle_alpha   90.00
_cell.angle_beta   90.00
_cell.angle_gamma   90.00
#
_symmetry.space_group_name_H-M   'P 1'
#
loop_
_entity.id
_entity.type
_entity.pdbx_description
1 polymer ?
#
loop_
_entity_poly.entity_id
_entity_poly.type
_entity_poly.pdbx_seq_one_letter_code
_entity_poly.pdbx_strand_id
1 'polypeptide(L)'
;MRVAGWLHGRRKPLVHAKMLVLGRIGWTSYDTPYGLDEGNIRFTPLKVWWGSANWTDPSTTHLEVGFVSDDSKLVDSAADFVADMIAFSEPITSSCPGPEPNLVEVGYDNEAMAQAAAEYEEAHEGYGEDDY
;
A
#
# COMPACT_ATOMS: atom_id res chain seq x y z
N MET A 1 -19.54 -6.35 9.31
CA MET A 1 -19.63 -5.69 7.98
C MET A 1 -18.31 -4.98 7.75
N ARG A 2 -17.56 -5.33 6.69
CA ARG A 2 -16.29 -4.67 6.38
C ARG A 2 -16.57 -3.43 5.52
N VAL A 3 -15.93 -2.33 5.85
CA VAL A 3 -16.13 -1.01 5.24
C VAL A 3 -14.88 -0.68 4.44
N ALA A 4 -15.02 -0.20 3.20
CA ALA A 4 -13.88 0.33 2.46
C ALA A 4 -13.68 1.81 2.80
N GLY A 5 -12.43 2.19 3.09
CA GLY A 5 -12.00 3.57 3.27
C GLY A 5 -12.12 4.14 4.70
N TRP A 6 -11.38 5.22 4.94
CA TRP A 6 -11.29 5.93 6.23
C TRP A 6 -12.49 6.83 6.55
N LEU A 7 -13.36 7.13 5.58
CA LEU A 7 -14.38 8.17 5.69
C LEU A 7 -15.42 7.76 6.73
N HIS A 8 -15.63 8.53 7.81
CA HIS A 8 -16.70 8.27 8.79
C HIS A 8 -18.05 8.82 8.30
N GLY A 9 -19.14 8.03 8.35
CA GLY A 9 -20.48 8.48 7.94
C GLY A 9 -21.34 7.44 7.21
N ARG A 10 -22.52 7.89 6.75
CA ARG A 10 -23.62 7.06 6.20
C ARG A 10 -23.52 6.75 4.69
N ARG A 11 -22.49 7.26 4.01
CA ARG A 11 -22.27 7.15 2.54
C ARG A 11 -20.95 6.44 2.17
N LYS A 12 -20.51 5.47 2.97
CA LYS A 12 -19.28 4.72 2.66
C LYS A 12 -19.57 3.63 1.63
N PRO A 13 -18.73 3.45 0.59
CA PRO A 13 -18.84 2.28 -0.27
C PRO A 13 -18.58 1.01 0.56
N LEU A 14 -19.46 0.03 0.39
CA LEU A 14 -19.35 -1.27 1.06
C LEU A 14 -18.77 -2.26 0.06
N VAL A 15 -17.71 -2.96 0.48
CA VAL A 15 -17.20 -4.05 -0.34
C VAL A 15 -18.14 -5.22 -0.21
N HIS A 16 -18.81 -5.53 -1.32
CA HIS A 16 -19.72 -6.66 -1.41
C HIS A 16 -19.14 -7.83 -2.24
N ALA A 17 -17.98 -7.64 -2.87
CA ALA A 17 -17.25 -8.72 -3.52
C ALA A 17 -16.78 -9.75 -2.47
N LYS A 18 -16.95 -11.03 -2.76
CA LYS A 18 -16.35 -12.12 -1.98
C LYS A 18 -15.33 -12.81 -2.88
N MET A 19 -14.07 -12.70 -2.47
CA MET A 19 -12.93 -13.16 -3.23
C MET A 19 -11.87 -13.66 -2.26
N LEU A 20 -11.06 -14.61 -2.71
CA LEU A 20 -9.81 -15.00 -2.07
C LEU A 20 -8.74 -15.24 -3.09
N VAL A 21 -7.55 -14.74 -2.78
CA VAL A 21 -6.34 -14.99 -3.53
C VAL A 21 -5.51 -15.98 -2.73
N LEU A 22 -5.34 -17.18 -3.29
CA LEU A 22 -4.44 -18.19 -2.76
C LEU A 22 -3.06 -17.96 -3.36
N GLY A 23 -2.03 -17.96 -2.52
CA GLY A 23 -0.66 -17.80 -2.97
C GLY A 23 0.34 -18.48 -2.04
N ARG A 24 1.62 -18.41 -2.41
CA ARG A 24 2.75 -18.88 -1.59
C ARG A 24 3.49 -17.68 -1.02
N ILE A 25 4.05 -17.84 0.17
CA ILE A 25 4.99 -16.89 0.76
C ILE A 25 6.39 -17.50 0.65
N GLY A 26 7.35 -16.73 0.16
CA GLY A 26 8.75 -17.17 0.02
C GLY A 26 9.74 -16.05 0.31
N TRP A 27 10.97 -16.42 0.61
CA TRP A 27 12.11 -15.50 0.71
C TRP A 27 12.77 -15.40 -0.66
N THR A 28 12.88 -14.20 -1.22
CA THR A 28 13.48 -13.99 -2.54
C THR A 28 14.73 -13.14 -2.39
N SER A 29 15.91 -13.71 -2.62
CA SER A 29 17.17 -12.97 -2.70
C SER A 29 17.61 -12.87 -4.16
N TYR A 30 18.16 -11.73 -4.54
CA TYR A 30 18.75 -11.53 -5.86
C TYR A 30 20.24 -11.25 -5.71
N ASP A 31 21.03 -11.88 -6.58
CA ASP A 31 22.44 -11.53 -6.70
C ASP A 31 22.54 -10.27 -7.58
N THR A 32 23.14 -9.22 -7.04
CA THR A 32 23.36 -7.97 -7.76
C THR A 32 24.86 -7.77 -7.99
N PRO A 33 25.26 -6.95 -8.98
CA PRO A 33 26.67 -6.59 -9.16
C PRO A 33 27.34 -5.95 -7.93
N TYR A 34 26.55 -5.52 -6.93
CA TYR A 34 26.99 -4.85 -5.71
C TYR A 34 26.86 -5.72 -4.45
N GLY A 35 26.45 -6.99 -4.57
CA GLY A 35 26.27 -7.94 -3.47
C GLY A 35 24.91 -8.66 -3.49
N LEU A 36 24.70 -9.53 -2.51
CA LEU A 36 23.40 -10.17 -2.25
C LEU A 36 22.43 -9.12 -1.70
N ASP A 37 21.35 -8.86 -2.44
CA ASP A 37 20.22 -8.12 -1.89
C ASP A 37 19.64 -8.91 -0.71
N GLU A 38 19.48 -8.25 0.44
CA GLU A 38 18.86 -8.86 1.63
C GLU A 38 17.44 -9.26 1.22
N GLY A 39 17.25 -10.57 1.01
CA GLY A 39 16.06 -11.06 0.34
C GLY A 39 14.78 -10.59 1.03
N ASN A 40 13.74 -10.39 0.23
CA ASN A 40 12.46 -9.89 0.73
C ASN A 40 11.44 -11.02 0.83
N ILE A 41 10.61 -10.98 1.88
CA ILE A 41 9.42 -11.84 1.99
C ILE A 41 8.45 -11.41 0.89
N ARG A 42 8.11 -12.33 -0.02
CA ARG A 42 7.22 -12.07 -1.13
C ARG A 42 6.05 -13.03 -1.14
N PHE A 43 4.85 -12.48 -1.28
CA PHE A 43 3.66 -13.23 -1.63
C PHE A 43 3.60 -13.41 -3.16
N THR A 44 3.47 -14.64 -3.63
CA THR A 44 3.23 -14.95 -5.05
C THR A 44 1.81 -15.50 -5.18
N PRO A 45 0.88 -14.79 -5.84
CA PRO A 45 -0.48 -15.28 -6.05
C PRO A 45 -0.47 -16.45 -7.06
N LEU A 46 -1.33 -17.44 -6.84
CA LEU A 46 -1.37 -18.69 -7.60
C LEU A 46 -2.76 -18.99 -8.15
N LYS A 47 -3.81 -18.75 -7.36
CA LYS A 47 -5.20 -18.99 -7.73
C LYS A 47 -6.10 -17.94 -7.11
N VAL A 48 -7.23 -17.68 -7.75
CA VAL A 48 -8.29 -16.85 -7.20
C VAL A 48 -9.59 -17.62 -7.14
N TRP A 49 -10.27 -17.52 -6.01
CA TRP A 49 -11.68 -17.85 -5.89
C TRP A 49 -12.51 -16.58 -5.91
N TRP A 50 -13.62 -16.60 -6.64
CA TRP A 50 -14.62 -15.53 -6.65
C TRP A 50 -16.01 -16.16 -6.56
N GLY A 51 -16.89 -15.59 -5.74
CA GLY A 51 -18.26 -16.09 -5.64
C GLY A 51 -19.25 -15.20 -4.90
N SER A 52 -20.48 -15.69 -4.79
CA SER A 52 -21.58 -15.05 -4.07
C SER A 52 -21.62 -15.41 -2.58
N ALA A 53 -21.04 -16.56 -2.21
CA ALA A 53 -21.03 -17.05 -0.83
C ALA A 53 -20.21 -16.14 0.11
N ASN A 54 -20.73 -15.86 1.30
CA ASN A 54 -20.03 -15.09 2.34
C ASN A 54 -19.19 -15.95 3.30
N TRP A 55 -19.12 -17.27 3.06
CA TRP A 55 -18.49 -18.26 3.95
C TRP A 55 -18.96 -18.18 5.41
N THR A 56 -20.27 -18.10 5.55
CA THR A 56 -20.95 -18.14 6.85
C THR A 56 -21.78 -19.41 6.95
N ASP A 57 -22.12 -19.86 8.16
CA ASP A 57 -22.97 -21.04 8.34
C ASP A 57 -24.29 -20.96 7.54
N PRO A 58 -24.99 -19.81 7.46
CA PRO A 58 -26.17 -19.68 6.60
C PRO A 58 -25.90 -19.85 5.10
N SER A 59 -24.67 -19.62 4.62
CA SER A 59 -24.35 -19.81 3.19
C SER A 59 -24.50 -21.28 2.76
N THR A 60 -24.53 -22.23 3.71
CA THR A 60 -24.74 -23.66 3.42
C THR A 60 -26.16 -24.01 2.99
N THR A 61 -27.14 -23.14 3.26
CA THR A 61 -28.54 -23.34 2.89
C THR A 61 -28.98 -22.46 1.71
N HIS A 62 -28.05 -21.70 1.14
CA HIS A 62 -28.28 -20.86 -0.03
C HIS A 62 -27.78 -21.54 -1.31
N LEU A 63 -28.42 -21.22 -2.43
CA LEU A 63 -27.88 -21.54 -3.74
C LEU A 63 -26.86 -20.46 -4.12
N GLU A 64 -25.59 -20.80 -4.02
CA GLU A 64 -24.47 -19.90 -4.26
C GLU A 64 -23.72 -20.29 -5.54
N VAL A 65 -23.06 -19.31 -6.16
CA VAL A 65 -22.24 -19.52 -7.35
C VAL A 65 -20.82 -19.00 -7.12
N GLY A 66 -19.87 -19.60 -7.82
CA GLY A 66 -18.49 -19.14 -7.81
C GLY A 66 -17.62 -19.96 -8.72
N PHE A 67 -16.39 -19.50 -8.91
CA PHE A 67 -15.38 -20.21 -9.68
C PHE A 67 -14.02 -20.09 -8.99
N VAL A 68 -13.14 -21.02 -9.34
CA VAL A 68 -11.71 -20.94 -9.06
C VAL A 68 -10.98 -20.86 -10.40
N SER A 69 -10.00 -19.96 -10.49
CA SER A 69 -9.19 -19.80 -11.69
C SER A 69 -7.70 -19.71 -11.33
N ASP A 70 -6.85 -20.24 -12.20
CA ASP A 70 -5.41 -20.02 -12.27
C ASP A 70 -4.99 -19.24 -13.52
N ASP A 71 -5.94 -18.64 -14.24
CA ASP A 71 -5.62 -17.67 -15.28
C ASP A 71 -4.79 -16.53 -14.69
N SER A 72 -3.56 -16.37 -15.19
CA SER A 72 -2.57 -15.50 -14.57
C SER A 72 -3.04 -14.05 -14.52
N LYS A 73 -3.72 -13.57 -15.57
CA LYS A 73 -4.21 -12.18 -15.62
C LYS A 73 -5.28 -11.93 -14.56
N LEU A 74 -6.20 -12.88 -14.39
CA LEU A 74 -7.25 -12.76 -13.39
C LEU A 74 -6.68 -12.89 -11.97
N VAL A 75 -5.71 -13.78 -11.76
CA VAL A 75 -5.01 -13.94 -10.49
C VAL A 75 -4.26 -12.66 -10.09
N ASP A 76 -3.51 -12.07 -11.02
CA ASP A 76 -2.76 -10.83 -10.78
C ASP A 76 -3.71 -9.67 -10.49
N SER A 77 -4.74 -9.48 -11.35
CA SER A 77 -5.73 -8.41 -11.16
C SER A 77 -6.52 -8.55 -9.84
N ALA A 78 -6.78 -9.78 -9.41
CA ALA A 78 -7.43 -10.05 -8.14
C ALA A 78 -6.52 -9.75 -6.94
N ALA A 79 -5.22 -10.08 -7.05
CA ALA A 79 -4.23 -9.74 -6.04
C ALA A 79 -4.08 -8.23 -5.89
N ASP A 80 -3.96 -7.50 -6.99
CA ASP A 80 -3.88 -6.04 -7.01
C ASP A 80 -5.14 -5.41 -6.40
N PHE A 81 -6.33 -5.87 -6.80
CA PHE A 81 -7.59 -5.38 -6.23
C PHE A 81 -7.65 -5.56 -4.69
N VAL A 82 -7.20 -6.69 -4.17
CA VAL A 82 -7.16 -6.94 -2.72
C VAL A 82 -6.11 -6.07 -2.04
N ALA A 83 -4.93 -5.90 -2.64
CA ALA A 83 -3.88 -5.04 -2.13
C ALA A 83 -4.34 -3.58 -2.06
N ASP A 84 -4.92 -3.06 -3.14
CA ASP A 84 -5.49 -1.71 -3.22
C ASP A 84 -6.59 -1.51 -2.17
N MET A 85 -7.45 -2.52 -2.00
CA MET A 85 -8.49 -2.49 -0.98
C MET A 85 -7.93 -2.40 0.44
N ILE A 86 -6.86 -3.15 0.72
CA ILE A 86 -6.18 -3.12 2.03
C ILE A 86 -5.58 -1.72 2.21
N ALA A 87 -4.76 -1.27 1.27
CA ALA A 87 -4.10 0.04 1.30
C ALA A 87 -5.11 1.20 1.49
N PHE A 88 -6.23 1.16 0.78
CA PHE A 88 -7.30 2.15 0.91
C PHE A 88 -8.06 2.07 2.24
N SER A 89 -8.14 0.89 2.86
CA SER A 89 -8.87 0.67 4.12
C SER A 89 -8.05 1.01 5.36
N GLU A 90 -6.73 1.17 5.22
CA GLU A 90 -5.83 1.51 6.31
C GLU A 90 -5.82 3.03 6.57
N PRO A 91 -5.89 3.49 7.84
CA PRO A 91 -5.66 4.89 8.17
C PRO A 91 -4.28 5.36 7.66
N ILE A 92 -4.13 6.63 7.31
CA ILE A 92 -2.82 7.19 6.88
C ILE A 92 -1.71 7.04 7.95
N THR A 93 -2.10 6.84 9.22
CA THR A 93 -1.21 6.57 10.36
C THR A 93 -1.01 5.08 10.64
N SER A 94 -1.56 4.20 9.81
CA SER A 94 -1.35 2.75 9.84
C SER A 94 0.05 2.47 9.34
N SER A 95 0.94 2.00 10.22
CA SER A 95 2.22 1.46 9.79
C SER A 95 1.98 0.06 9.22
N CYS A 96 1.93 -0.07 7.90
CA CYS A 96 2.15 -1.38 7.28
C CYS A 96 3.64 -1.74 7.45
N PRO A 97 4.00 -2.96 7.89
CA PRO A 97 5.39 -3.39 8.04
C PRO A 97 6.06 -3.72 6.67
N GLY A 98 5.62 -3.09 5.59
CA GLY A 98 6.19 -3.23 4.24
C GLY A 98 7.12 -2.05 3.89
N PRO A 99 8.06 -2.23 2.93
CA PRO A 99 9.10 -1.24 2.63
C PRO A 99 8.68 -0.12 1.67
N GLU A 100 7.42 -0.08 1.23
CA GLU A 100 6.96 1.01 0.37
C GLU A 100 6.95 2.32 1.16
N PRO A 101 7.63 3.39 0.68
CA PRO A 101 7.53 4.69 1.31
C PRO A 101 6.07 5.15 1.23
N ASN A 102 5.43 5.33 2.38
CA ASN A 102 4.19 6.08 2.45
C ASN A 102 4.51 7.52 2.05
N LEU A 103 4.33 7.84 0.76
CA LEU A 103 4.53 9.19 0.22
C LEU A 103 3.41 10.08 0.75
N VAL A 104 3.63 10.63 1.93
CA VAL A 104 2.85 11.74 2.48
C VAL A 104 3.34 13.00 1.78
N GLU A 105 2.44 13.82 1.23
CA GLU A 105 2.79 15.17 0.80
C GLU A 105 3.41 15.91 1.98
N VAL A 106 4.69 16.25 1.87
CA VAL A 106 5.35 17.14 2.80
C VAL A 106 4.75 18.51 2.58
N GLY A 107 3.97 19.00 3.54
CA GLY A 107 3.59 20.40 3.59
C GLY A 107 4.87 21.21 3.80
N TYR A 108 5.35 21.86 2.74
CA TYR A 108 6.47 22.78 2.88
C TYR A 108 6.04 23.94 3.77
N ASP A 109 6.68 24.07 4.93
CA ASP A 109 6.52 25.24 5.77
C ASP A 109 7.26 26.41 5.10
N ASN A 110 6.51 27.19 4.33
CA ASN A 110 7.03 28.31 3.58
C ASN A 110 7.66 29.38 4.50
N GLU A 111 7.23 29.48 5.76
CA GLU A 111 7.83 30.39 6.74
C GLU A 111 9.20 29.86 7.18
N ALA A 112 9.29 28.57 7.50
CA ALA A 112 10.57 27.95 7.85
C ALA A 112 11.58 27.97 6.69
N MET A 113 11.11 27.78 5.45
CA MET A 113 11.97 27.89 4.26
C MET A 113 12.40 29.33 3.98
N ALA A 114 11.53 30.31 4.18
CA ALA A 114 11.89 31.72 4.05
C ALA A 114 12.91 32.16 5.10
N GLN A 115 12.75 31.67 6.34
CA GLN A 115 13.69 31.95 7.43
C GLN A 115 15.06 31.29 7.17
N ALA A 116 15.08 30.02 6.74
CA ALA A 116 16.32 29.35 6.39
C ALA A 116 17.04 30.03 5.21
N ALA A 117 16.30 30.54 4.22
CA ALA A 117 16.88 31.29 3.11
C ALA A 117 17.51 32.61 3.57
N ALA A 118 16.84 33.35 4.46
CA ALA A 118 17.36 34.60 5.03
C ALA A 118 18.62 34.36 5.89
N GLU A 119 18.63 33.32 6.73
CA GLU A 119 19.80 32.94 7.53
C GLU A 119 20.98 32.50 6.65
N TYR A 120 20.71 31.85 5.51
CA TYR A 120 21.74 31.47 4.54
C TYR A 120 22.35 32.68 3.82
N GLU A 121 21.52 33.67 3.49
CA GLU A 121 21.94 34.92 2.84
C GLU A 121 22.78 35.77 3.81
N GLU A 122 22.35 35.90 5.06
CA GLU A 122 23.07 36.58 6.14
C GLU A 122 24.41 35.89 6.47
N ALA A 123 24.46 34.56 6.45
CA ALA A 123 25.69 33.80 6.60
C ALA A 123 26.66 33.96 5.41
N HIS A 124 26.16 34.22 4.20
CA HIS A 124 26.98 34.44 3.01
C HIS A 124 27.46 35.89 2.86
N GLU A 125 26.73 36.86 3.39
CA GLU A 125 27.15 38.26 3.49
C GLU A 125 28.28 38.47 4.53
N GLY A 126 28.40 37.58 5.52
CA GLY A 126 29.49 37.60 6.51
C GLY A 126 30.88 37.20 5.99
N TYR A 127 31.01 36.69 4.77
CA TYR A 127 32.30 36.31 4.15
C TYR A 127 32.73 37.26 3.02
N GLY A 128 32.23 38.51 3.03
CA GLY A 128 32.48 39.53 1.99
C GLY A 128 33.34 40.73 2.40
N GLU A 129 33.75 40.85 3.66
CA GLU A 129 34.67 41.92 4.12
C GLU A 129 35.70 41.32 5.09
N ASP A 130 36.79 40.78 4.54
CA ASP A 130 38.12 40.75 5.19
C ASP A 130 39.15 40.22 4.16
N ASP A 131 39.37 41.00 3.10
CA ASP A 131 40.60 40.94 2.29
C ASP A 131 41.28 42.30 2.44
N TYR A 132 42.29 42.41 3.33
CA TYR A 132 43.54 43.18 3.21
C TYR A 132 44.52 42.85 4.35
#